data_AF-A0A347ULP7-F1
#
_entry.id   AF-A0A347ULP7-F1
#
_cell.length_a   1.000
_cell.length_b   1.000
_cell.length_c   1.000
_cell.angle_alpha   90.00
_cell.angle_beta   90.00
_cell.angle_gamma   90.00
#
_symmetry.space_group_name_H-M   'P 1'
#
loop_
_entity.id
_entity.type
_entity.pdbx_description
1 polymer ?
#
loop_
_entity_poly.entity_id
_entity_poly.type
_entity_poly.pdbx_seq_one_letter_code
_entity_poly.pdbx_strand_id
1 'polypeptide(L)'
;MAEAFCNWLHPPLTELLGNTEFIKTLAPKIWATALGDLRHIRETTDEIAKQVKVTAQQLDHLTTLPRDTLELLASRFEIPTPHQLPDAELLDALTNKAVQYRSYRALIDGLDDRVASIANLKGAAQDAAERLDFQTVEELLARVDTVETEIAANTKQARAANALLQGRTQQAYTLLTAAADSFASVDPVEPSRRREAYGKMLHDYGMRFAGNGLELAARIWDKGAQDLDCKAQGDLWACLQNNLGTALATLGQRESGTARLLQAVDAFELALQELTQDRVPLDWAATQNNLGNALLALGERESGTARLPQAVEAYELALQEWTQGRVPLDWATAQNNLGNALLALGERESGTARLLQAVDAFELALQEWTQDRVPLQWATAQNNLGNALLALGERESDTARLRQAVDAYELALQEWTQDRVPLDWAMTQGNLGNALKALGQRESGTARLLQAVDAYELALQERTQDRVPLHWAMTQNNLGSVHLTFFDKTGDPAHLDRAETHMQAALEVFNIAAPRYAEMAQEQLQQIAQRRGISG
;
A
#
# COMPACT_ATOMS: atom_id res chain seq x y z
N MET A 1 -56.81 -5.19 9.56
CA MET A 1 -56.47 -4.75 10.94
C MET A 1 -55.73 -3.42 10.93
N ALA A 2 -54.68 -3.24 10.11
CA ALA A 2 -53.98 -1.96 9.94
C ALA A 2 -54.86 -0.82 9.36
N GLU A 3 -55.70 -1.10 8.35
CA GLU A 3 -56.65 -0.10 7.80
C GLU A 3 -57.72 0.33 8.82
N ALA A 4 -58.19 -0.59 9.67
CA ALA A 4 -59.14 -0.29 10.73
C ALA A 4 -58.48 0.52 11.87
N PHE A 5 -57.18 0.31 12.10
CA PHE A 5 -56.39 1.06 13.08
C PHE A 5 -56.09 2.49 12.59
N CYS A 6 -55.74 2.67 11.31
CA CYS A 6 -55.59 3.99 10.69
C CYS A 6 -56.90 4.78 10.66
N ASN A 7 -58.03 4.17 10.29
CA ASN A 7 -59.32 4.87 10.24
C ASN A 7 -59.89 5.25 11.61
N TRP A 8 -59.45 4.58 12.70
CA TRP A 8 -59.89 4.87 14.06
C TRP A 8 -59.01 5.93 14.76
N LEU A 9 -57.70 5.94 14.47
CA LEU A 9 -56.76 6.93 15.02
C LEU A 9 -56.70 8.24 14.23
N HIS A 10 -56.96 8.21 12.91
CA HIS A 10 -56.80 9.39 12.06
C HIS A 10 -57.75 10.56 12.39
N PRO A 11 -59.06 10.36 12.67
CA PRO A 11 -59.93 11.46 13.09
C PRO A 11 -59.52 12.11 14.43
N PRO A 12 -59.24 11.35 15.52
CA PRO A 12 -58.79 11.95 16.77
C PRO A 12 -57.39 12.55 16.67
N LEU A 13 -56.44 11.99 15.89
CA LEU A 13 -55.12 12.61 15.67
C LEU A 13 -55.22 13.91 14.87
N THR A 14 -56.09 13.98 13.87
CA THR A 14 -56.31 15.22 13.08
C THR A 14 -56.97 16.30 13.93
N GLU A 15 -57.87 15.92 14.86
CA GLU A 15 -58.48 16.83 15.83
C GLU A 15 -57.47 17.29 16.91
N LEU A 16 -56.59 16.38 17.36
CA LEU A 16 -55.51 16.67 18.32
C LEU A 16 -54.44 17.59 17.71
N LEU A 17 -54.08 17.37 16.43
CA LEU A 17 -53.14 18.20 15.66
C LEU A 17 -53.80 19.50 15.14
N GLY A 18 -55.12 19.57 15.04
CA GLY A 18 -55.85 20.82 14.77
C GLY A 18 -55.97 21.72 16.01
N ASN A 19 -55.72 21.20 17.21
CA ASN A 19 -55.75 21.96 18.45
C ASN A 19 -54.43 22.74 18.64
N THR A 20 -54.50 24.05 18.38
CA THR A 20 -53.36 24.97 18.45
C THR A 20 -52.74 25.04 19.86
N GLU A 21 -53.50 24.74 20.91
CA GLU A 21 -53.04 24.76 22.30
C GLU A 21 -52.30 23.46 22.68
N PHE A 22 -52.74 22.33 22.13
CA PHE A 22 -52.10 21.01 22.27
C PHE A 22 -50.75 20.94 21.53
N ILE A 23 -50.70 21.43 20.29
CA ILE A 23 -49.43 21.53 19.54
C ILE A 23 -48.45 22.48 20.23
N LYS A 24 -48.92 23.61 20.75
CA LYS A 24 -48.11 24.55 21.55
C LYS A 24 -47.55 23.96 22.84
N THR A 25 -48.10 22.86 23.36
CA THR A 25 -47.62 22.20 24.59
C THR A 25 -46.78 20.95 24.32
N LEU A 26 -47.03 20.23 23.21
CA LEU A 26 -46.26 19.05 22.81
C LEU A 26 -44.96 19.42 22.09
N ALA A 27 -45.01 20.41 21.18
CA ALA A 27 -43.84 20.87 20.45
C ALA A 27 -42.70 21.31 21.39
N PRO A 28 -42.91 22.16 22.43
CA PRO A 28 -41.83 22.56 23.33
C PRO A 28 -41.21 21.39 24.09
N LYS A 29 -41.95 20.31 24.38
CA LYS A 29 -41.41 19.14 25.09
C LYS A 29 -40.52 18.28 24.20
N ILE A 30 -40.94 18.00 22.96
CA ILE A 30 -40.12 17.27 21.98
C ILE A 30 -38.88 18.11 21.64
N TRP A 31 -39.05 19.41 21.43
CA TRP A 31 -37.95 20.35 21.20
C TRP A 31 -37.02 20.48 22.41
N ALA A 32 -37.52 20.47 23.64
CA ALA A 32 -36.70 20.54 24.86
C ALA A 32 -35.82 19.30 25.03
N THR A 33 -36.33 18.10 24.72
CA THR A 33 -35.54 16.87 24.73
C THR A 33 -34.45 16.94 23.65
N ALA A 34 -34.82 17.29 22.41
CA ALA A 34 -33.86 17.39 21.30
C ALA A 34 -32.80 18.49 21.51
N LEU A 35 -33.17 19.64 22.09
CA LEU A 35 -32.24 20.71 22.48
C LEU A 35 -31.37 20.31 23.67
N GLY A 36 -31.88 19.47 24.57
CA GLY A 36 -31.12 18.86 25.67
C GLY A 36 -30.04 17.92 25.15
N ASP A 37 -30.39 17.04 24.21
CA ASP A 37 -29.46 16.12 23.57
C ASP A 37 -28.39 16.87 22.76
N LEU A 38 -28.77 17.92 22.01
CA LEU A 38 -27.83 18.78 21.30
C LEU A 38 -26.91 19.58 22.23
N ARG A 39 -27.42 20.04 23.39
CA ARG A 39 -26.60 20.72 24.40
C ARG A 39 -25.58 19.76 25.02
N HIS A 40 -26.00 18.55 25.35
CA HIS A 40 -25.11 17.53 25.89
C HIS A 40 -24.03 17.12 24.88
N ILE A 41 -24.40 16.97 23.59
CA ILE A 41 -23.44 16.74 22.50
C ILE A 41 -22.44 17.90 22.44
N ARG A 42 -22.92 19.15 22.45
CA ARG A 42 -22.06 20.35 22.39
C ARG A 42 -21.09 20.45 23.58
N GLU A 43 -21.57 20.25 24.79
CA GLU A 43 -20.71 20.26 26.00
C GLU A 43 -19.63 19.18 25.93
N THR A 44 -19.97 17.99 25.44
CA THR A 44 -19.02 16.89 25.26
C THR A 44 -18.01 17.20 24.15
N THR A 45 -18.46 17.80 23.05
CA THR A 45 -17.58 18.23 21.95
C THR A 45 -16.61 19.32 22.39
N ASP A 46 -17.06 20.31 23.17
CA ASP A 46 -16.22 21.39 23.70
C ASP A 46 -15.11 20.86 24.63
N GLU A 47 -15.42 19.89 25.48
CA GLU A 47 -14.44 19.28 26.40
C GLU A 47 -13.39 18.44 25.63
N ILE A 48 -13.83 17.66 24.64
CA ILE A 48 -12.95 16.91 23.74
C ILE A 48 -12.07 17.89 22.95
N ALA A 49 -12.63 18.96 22.39
CA ALA A 49 -11.90 19.99 21.64
C ALA A 49 -10.81 20.65 22.48
N LYS A 50 -11.07 20.91 23.77
CA LYS A 50 -10.08 21.46 24.71
C LYS A 50 -8.91 20.50 24.94
N GLN A 51 -9.19 19.21 25.18
CA GLN A 51 -8.14 18.20 25.32
C GLN A 51 -7.36 17.98 24.02
N VAL A 52 -8.06 18.12 22.89
CA VAL A 52 -7.45 17.99 21.56
C VAL A 52 -6.47 19.13 21.29
N LYS A 53 -6.83 20.35 21.65
CA LYS A 53 -5.98 21.53 21.49
C LYS A 53 -4.66 21.43 22.25
N VAL A 54 -4.68 20.95 23.49
CA VAL A 54 -3.45 20.77 24.31
C VAL A 54 -2.52 19.74 23.69
N THR A 55 -3.07 18.61 23.25
CA THR A 55 -2.30 17.53 22.64
C THR A 55 -1.71 17.96 21.30
N ALA A 56 -2.45 18.73 20.48
CA ALA A 56 -1.96 19.26 19.22
C ALA A 56 -0.75 20.20 19.41
N GLN A 57 -0.78 21.09 20.40
CA GLN A 57 0.35 21.97 20.71
C GLN A 57 1.63 21.22 21.04
N GLN A 58 1.52 20.06 21.70
CA GLN A 58 2.68 19.20 21.98
C GLN A 58 3.21 18.52 20.71
N LEU A 59 2.31 18.09 19.81
CA LEU A 59 2.65 17.44 18.55
C LEU A 59 3.29 18.40 17.52
N ASP A 60 3.05 19.71 17.62
CA ASP A 60 3.66 20.71 16.73
C ASP A 60 5.13 21.00 17.09
N HIS A 61 5.60 20.54 18.26
CA HIS A 61 6.93 20.82 18.79
C HIS A 61 7.70 19.56 19.22
N LEU A 62 7.39 18.40 18.61
CA LEU A 62 7.98 17.09 18.97
C LEU A 62 9.51 17.09 19.07
N THR A 63 10.21 17.75 18.14
CA THR A 63 11.69 17.82 18.10
C THR A 63 12.32 18.56 19.28
N THR A 64 11.51 19.29 20.07
CA THR A 64 11.96 20.08 21.21
C THR A 64 11.50 19.53 22.56
N LEU A 65 10.72 18.45 22.56
CA LEU A 65 10.19 17.85 23.79
C LEU A 65 11.24 16.93 24.46
N PRO A 66 11.28 16.89 25.81
CA PRO A 66 12.10 15.94 26.54
C PRO A 66 11.68 14.47 26.25
N ARG A 67 12.65 13.54 26.26
CA ARG A 67 12.45 12.10 26.04
C ARG A 67 11.27 11.54 26.85
N ASP A 68 11.19 11.81 28.15
CA ASP A 68 10.10 11.33 29.01
C ASP A 68 8.71 11.79 28.54
N THR A 69 8.63 12.98 27.95
CA THR A 69 7.38 13.52 27.39
C THR A 69 7.03 12.84 26.06
N LEU A 70 8.04 12.53 25.23
CA LEU A 70 7.86 11.74 24.01
C LEU A 70 7.37 10.33 24.35
N GLU A 71 7.94 9.68 25.37
CA GLU A 71 7.51 8.35 25.82
C GLU A 71 6.09 8.35 26.40
N LEU A 72 5.71 9.41 27.12
CA LEU A 72 4.35 9.57 27.63
C LEU A 72 3.33 9.76 26.49
N LEU A 73 3.66 10.61 25.51
CA LEU A 73 2.85 10.78 24.30
C LEU A 73 2.74 9.46 23.53
N ALA A 74 3.84 8.73 23.39
CA ALA A 74 3.87 7.47 22.69
C ALA A 74 3.01 6.41 23.39
N SER A 75 3.07 6.36 24.72
CA SER A 75 2.20 5.50 25.53
C SER A 75 0.72 5.85 25.36
N ARG A 76 0.37 7.13 25.24
CA ARG A 76 -1.00 7.59 24.98
C ARG A 76 -1.51 7.18 23.59
N PHE A 77 -0.63 7.10 22.61
CA PHE A 77 -0.92 6.58 21.26
C PHE A 77 -0.81 5.05 21.16
N GLU A 78 -0.70 4.35 22.30
CA GLU A 78 -0.55 2.90 22.39
C GLU A 78 0.64 2.38 21.54
N ILE A 79 1.71 3.18 21.40
CA ILE A 79 2.95 2.74 20.77
C ILE A 79 3.60 1.69 21.70
N PRO A 80 3.88 0.46 21.24
CA PRO A 80 4.48 -0.58 22.07
C PRO A 80 5.87 -0.18 22.54
N THR A 81 6.18 -0.45 23.82
CA THR A 81 7.54 -0.34 24.40
C THR A 81 8.30 0.94 24.00
N PRO A 82 7.75 2.15 24.22
CA PRO A 82 8.35 3.38 23.72
C PRO A 82 9.73 3.66 24.34
N HIS A 83 9.98 3.17 25.55
CA HIS A 83 11.27 3.22 26.23
C HIS A 83 12.38 2.40 25.55
N GLN A 84 12.03 1.47 24.65
CA GLN A 84 13.00 0.63 23.92
C GLN A 84 13.33 1.19 22.53
N LEU A 85 12.55 2.17 22.03
CA LEU A 85 12.75 2.74 20.71
C LEU A 85 13.89 3.79 20.73
N PRO A 86 14.82 3.79 19.77
CA PRO A 86 15.77 4.90 19.56
C PRO A 86 15.04 6.24 19.37
N ASP A 87 15.70 7.37 19.67
CA ASP A 87 15.11 8.72 19.56
C ASP A 87 14.54 9.00 18.17
N ALA A 88 15.26 8.60 17.11
CA ALA A 88 14.83 8.80 15.73
C ALA A 88 13.55 8.01 15.40
N GLU A 89 13.48 6.73 15.82
CA GLU A 89 12.32 5.87 15.59
C GLU A 89 11.11 6.30 16.42
N LEU A 90 11.33 6.71 17.67
CA LEU A 90 10.28 7.24 18.54
C LEU A 90 9.69 8.54 17.96
N LEU A 91 10.57 9.43 17.47
CA LEU A 91 10.17 10.68 16.84
C LEU A 91 9.42 10.45 15.53
N ASP A 92 9.87 9.50 14.69
CA ASP A 92 9.19 9.15 13.45
C ASP A 92 7.81 8.54 13.72
N ALA A 93 7.72 7.60 14.66
CA ALA A 93 6.45 7.00 15.08
C ALA A 93 5.46 8.06 15.60
N LEU A 94 5.93 9.01 16.42
CA LEU A 94 5.12 10.12 16.92
C LEU A 94 4.73 11.12 15.82
N THR A 95 5.62 11.38 14.87
CA THR A 95 5.35 12.25 13.70
C THR A 95 4.26 11.64 12.82
N ASN A 96 4.32 10.33 12.60
CA ASN A 96 3.30 9.57 11.87
C ASN A 96 1.94 9.63 12.58
N LYS A 97 1.91 9.51 13.92
CA LYS A 97 0.69 9.68 14.72
C LYS A 97 0.19 11.14 14.70
N ALA A 98 1.08 12.13 14.67
CA ALA A 98 0.72 13.54 14.64
C ALA A 98 -0.08 13.92 13.39
N VAL A 99 0.29 13.38 12.23
CA VAL A 99 -0.45 13.57 10.98
C VAL A 99 -1.90 13.08 11.11
N GLN A 100 -2.10 11.90 11.69
CA GLN A 100 -3.43 11.32 11.90
C GLN A 100 -4.24 12.12 12.93
N TYR A 101 -3.57 12.64 13.95
CA TYR A 101 -4.20 13.49 14.95
C TYR A 101 -4.72 14.81 14.37
N ARG A 102 -3.97 15.42 13.44
CA ARG A 102 -4.42 16.63 12.73
C ARG A 102 -5.68 16.36 11.88
N SER A 103 -5.72 15.24 11.18
CA SER A 103 -6.93 14.82 10.44
C SER A 103 -8.11 14.56 11.38
N TYR A 104 -7.88 13.91 12.51
CA TYR A 104 -8.90 13.70 13.54
C TYR A 104 -9.46 15.02 14.08
N ARG A 105 -8.60 16.02 14.32
CA ARG A 105 -9.03 17.37 14.76
C ARG A 105 -9.91 18.07 13.73
N ALA A 106 -9.52 18.06 12.45
CA ALA A 106 -10.32 18.67 11.39
C ALA A 106 -11.74 18.06 11.29
N LEU A 107 -11.87 16.76 11.57
CA LEU A 107 -13.18 16.10 11.64
C LEU A 107 -14.03 16.61 12.82
N ILE A 108 -13.43 16.88 13.98
CA ILE A 108 -14.13 17.41 15.15
C ILE A 108 -14.58 18.85 14.88
N ASP A 109 -13.68 19.70 14.37
CA ASP A 109 -14.00 21.10 14.08
C ASP A 109 -15.20 21.22 13.10
N GLY A 110 -15.29 20.32 12.12
CA GLY A 110 -16.42 20.26 11.19
C GLY A 110 -17.76 19.77 11.78
N LEU A 111 -17.77 19.16 12.98
CA LEU A 111 -19.01 18.78 13.65
C LEU A 111 -19.72 19.99 14.26
N ASP A 112 -18.97 20.96 14.79
CA ASP A 112 -19.53 22.16 15.44
C ASP A 112 -20.35 23.02 14.47
N ASP A 113 -19.86 23.21 13.25
CA ASP A 113 -20.55 23.96 12.19
C ASP A 113 -21.89 23.29 11.80
N ARG A 114 -21.93 21.95 11.78
CA ARG A 114 -23.14 21.20 11.43
C ARG A 114 -24.20 21.24 12.54
N VAL A 115 -23.77 21.21 13.80
CA VAL A 115 -24.67 21.39 14.96
C VAL A 115 -25.32 22.78 14.90
N ALA A 116 -24.57 23.82 14.54
CA ALA A 116 -25.12 25.17 14.34
C ALA A 116 -26.15 25.22 13.20
N SER A 117 -25.91 24.49 12.10
CA SER A 117 -26.85 24.38 10.98
C SER A 117 -28.21 23.78 11.38
N ILE A 118 -28.22 22.75 12.24
CA ILE A 118 -29.46 22.16 12.76
C ILE A 118 -30.28 23.20 13.54
N ALA A 119 -29.63 23.97 14.42
CA ALA A 119 -30.32 24.99 15.20
C ALA A 119 -31.01 26.03 14.29
N ASN A 120 -30.34 26.43 13.21
CA ASN A 120 -30.88 27.36 12.22
C ASN A 120 -32.08 26.77 11.45
N LEU A 121 -31.98 25.52 11.02
CA LEU A 121 -33.08 24.84 10.30
C LEU A 121 -34.32 24.64 11.19
N LYS A 122 -34.11 24.26 12.45
CA LYS A 122 -35.20 24.11 13.43
C LYS A 122 -35.88 25.45 13.72
N GLY A 123 -35.11 26.54 13.82
CA GLY A 123 -35.66 27.90 13.93
C GLY A 123 -36.49 28.30 12.70
N ALA A 124 -35.99 28.05 11.49
CA ALA A 124 -36.73 28.32 10.26
C ALA A 124 -38.03 27.49 10.16
N ALA A 125 -38.02 26.23 10.62
CA ALA A 125 -39.21 25.39 10.66
C ALA A 125 -40.25 25.92 11.66
N GLN A 126 -39.81 26.48 12.79
CA GLN A 126 -40.70 27.16 13.75
C GLN A 126 -41.35 28.40 13.13
N ASP A 127 -40.58 29.24 12.46
CA ASP A 127 -41.11 30.42 11.75
C ASP A 127 -42.13 30.04 10.66
N ALA A 128 -41.90 28.94 9.94
CA ALA A 128 -42.83 28.43 8.94
C ALA A 128 -44.11 27.86 9.57
N ALA A 129 -43.98 27.16 10.71
CA ALA A 129 -45.12 26.63 11.46
C ALA A 129 -46.00 27.76 12.03
N GLU A 130 -45.41 28.87 12.50
CA GLU A 130 -46.15 30.06 12.92
C GLU A 130 -46.95 30.71 11.79
N ARG A 131 -46.46 30.58 10.55
CA ARG A 131 -47.14 31.03 9.32
C ARG A 131 -48.12 30.00 8.75
N LEU A 132 -48.26 28.84 9.39
CA LEU A 132 -49.08 27.70 8.95
C LEU A 132 -48.68 27.16 7.56
N ASP A 133 -47.40 27.30 7.19
CA ASP A 133 -46.82 26.79 5.95
C ASP A 133 -46.26 25.38 6.18
N PHE A 134 -47.16 24.39 6.23
CA PHE A 134 -46.81 23.01 6.57
C PHE A 134 -45.95 22.31 5.52
N GLN A 135 -45.99 22.76 4.27
CA GLN A 135 -45.11 22.23 3.23
C GLN A 135 -43.66 22.63 3.52
N THR A 136 -43.42 23.91 3.81
CA THR A 136 -42.09 24.40 4.18
C THR A 136 -41.60 23.78 5.49
N VAL A 137 -42.50 23.51 6.45
CA VAL A 137 -42.15 22.76 7.68
C VAL A 137 -41.64 21.36 7.36
N GLU A 138 -42.37 20.60 6.55
CA GLU A 138 -41.98 19.22 6.18
C GLU A 138 -40.64 19.20 5.42
N GLU A 139 -40.44 20.13 4.48
CA GLU A 139 -39.18 20.28 3.74
C GLU A 139 -38.00 20.62 4.67
N LEU A 140 -38.21 21.50 5.66
CA LEU A 140 -37.18 21.86 6.62
C LEU A 140 -36.89 20.75 7.62
N LEU A 141 -37.90 19.98 8.05
CA LEU A 141 -37.72 18.83 8.94
C LEU A 141 -37.00 17.67 8.24
N ALA A 142 -37.32 17.38 6.97
CA ALA A 142 -36.57 16.40 6.18
C ALA A 142 -35.08 16.79 6.03
N ARG A 143 -34.79 18.10 5.90
CA ARG A 143 -33.41 18.61 5.93
C ARG A 143 -32.76 18.45 7.31
N VAL A 144 -33.49 18.65 8.40
CA VAL A 144 -33.01 18.37 9.76
C VAL A 144 -32.63 16.90 9.91
N ASP A 145 -33.48 15.97 9.50
CA ASP A 145 -33.21 14.52 9.59
C ASP A 145 -31.96 14.12 8.80
N THR A 146 -31.77 14.73 7.63
CA THR A 146 -30.57 14.54 6.80
C THR A 146 -29.32 15.03 7.54
N VAL A 147 -29.35 16.24 8.12
CA VAL A 147 -28.21 16.79 8.86
C VAL A 147 -27.94 16.01 10.14
N GLU A 148 -28.97 15.53 10.83
CA GLU A 148 -28.84 14.67 12.02
C GLU A 148 -28.18 13.33 11.69
N THR A 149 -28.62 12.67 10.61
CA THR A 149 -27.97 11.46 10.09
C THR A 149 -26.50 11.72 9.82
N GLU A 150 -26.18 12.86 9.21
CA GLU A 150 -24.80 13.15 8.85
C GLU A 150 -23.91 13.51 10.04
N ILE A 151 -24.44 14.22 11.04
CA ILE A 151 -23.73 14.42 12.31
C ILE A 151 -23.48 13.07 12.99
N ALA A 152 -24.47 12.19 13.02
CA ALA A 152 -24.34 10.86 13.62
C ALA A 152 -23.32 9.99 12.86
N ALA A 153 -23.23 10.10 11.54
CA ALA A 153 -22.23 9.42 10.72
C ALA A 153 -20.83 10.00 10.93
N ASN A 154 -20.67 11.33 10.89
CA ASN A 154 -19.39 12.00 11.11
C ASN A 154 -18.86 11.76 12.53
N THR A 155 -19.74 11.69 13.53
CA THR A 155 -19.37 11.32 14.90
C THR A 155 -18.82 9.90 14.95
N LYS A 156 -19.43 8.94 14.23
CA LYS A 156 -18.90 7.57 14.11
C LYS A 156 -17.56 7.55 13.36
N GLN A 157 -17.41 8.34 12.29
CA GLN A 157 -16.14 8.48 11.56
C GLN A 157 -15.03 9.04 12.46
N ALA A 158 -15.30 10.07 13.25
CA ALA A 158 -14.36 10.63 14.21
C ALA A 158 -13.96 9.58 15.27
N ARG A 159 -14.93 8.83 15.80
CA ARG A 159 -14.66 7.72 16.74
C ARG A 159 -13.84 6.60 16.07
N ALA A 160 -14.07 6.33 14.79
CA ALA A 160 -13.30 5.36 14.03
C ALA A 160 -11.85 5.83 13.82
N ALA A 161 -11.65 7.11 13.48
CA ALA A 161 -10.32 7.71 13.39
C ALA A 161 -9.56 7.62 14.73
N ASN A 162 -10.25 7.88 15.85
CA ASN A 162 -9.66 7.68 17.18
C ASN A 162 -9.35 6.20 17.47
N ALA A 163 -10.21 5.28 17.06
CA ALA A 163 -9.94 3.85 17.20
C ALA A 163 -8.70 3.42 16.36
N LEU A 164 -8.53 3.95 15.14
CA LEU A 164 -7.32 3.74 14.34
C LEU A 164 -6.08 4.32 15.02
N LEU A 165 -6.16 5.52 15.60
CA LEU A 165 -5.06 6.10 16.38
C LEU A 165 -4.60 5.16 17.51
N GLN A 166 -5.53 4.41 18.11
CA GLN A 166 -5.30 3.42 19.17
C GLN A 166 -5.04 1.99 18.64
N GLY A 167 -4.87 1.78 17.33
CA GLY A 167 -4.64 0.44 16.78
C GLY A 167 -5.85 -0.49 16.80
N ARG A 168 -7.04 0.00 17.17
CA ARG A 168 -8.30 -0.77 17.25
C ARG A 168 -9.01 -0.80 15.90
N THR A 169 -8.34 -1.36 14.91
CA THR A 169 -8.79 -1.41 13.50
C THR A 169 -10.15 -2.05 13.31
N GLN A 170 -10.46 -3.14 14.02
CA GLN A 170 -11.76 -3.80 13.93
C GLN A 170 -12.90 -2.92 14.46
N GLN A 171 -12.65 -2.19 15.55
CA GLN A 171 -13.62 -1.23 16.10
C GLN A 171 -13.85 -0.08 15.13
N ALA A 172 -12.78 0.43 14.51
CA ALA A 172 -12.88 1.45 13.48
C ALA A 172 -13.75 0.98 12.29
N TYR A 173 -13.49 -0.22 11.78
CA TYR A 173 -14.29 -0.82 10.71
C TYR A 173 -15.78 -0.90 11.08
N THR A 174 -16.12 -1.42 12.28
CA THR A 174 -17.52 -1.50 12.73
C THR A 174 -18.19 -0.13 12.79
N LEU A 175 -17.48 0.91 13.27
CA LEU A 175 -17.99 2.26 13.32
C LEU A 175 -18.21 2.86 11.93
N LEU A 176 -17.28 2.66 11.00
CA LEU A 176 -17.36 3.16 9.63
C LEU A 176 -18.49 2.49 8.84
N THR A 177 -18.64 1.17 8.96
CA THR A 177 -19.75 0.45 8.33
C THR A 177 -21.09 0.92 8.89
N ALA A 178 -21.23 1.05 10.22
CA ALA A 178 -22.44 1.59 10.83
C ALA A 178 -22.72 3.06 10.46
N ALA A 179 -21.68 3.84 10.14
CA ALA A 179 -21.83 5.21 9.63
C ALA A 179 -22.36 5.20 8.19
N ALA A 180 -21.82 4.35 7.32
CA ALA A 180 -22.28 4.20 5.95
C ALA A 180 -23.74 3.71 5.90
N ASP A 181 -24.05 2.66 6.66
CA ASP A 181 -25.38 2.03 6.68
C ASP A 181 -26.48 2.98 7.17
N SER A 182 -26.14 4.01 7.96
CA SER A 182 -27.11 4.99 8.46
C SER A 182 -27.77 5.84 7.38
N PHE A 183 -27.17 5.91 6.19
CA PHE A 183 -27.75 6.63 5.05
C PHE A 183 -28.68 5.78 4.20
N ALA A 184 -28.77 4.46 4.43
CA ALA A 184 -29.50 3.54 3.56
C ALA A 184 -31.01 3.87 3.45
N SER A 185 -31.60 4.47 4.50
CA SER A 185 -33.00 4.91 4.48
C SER A 185 -33.22 6.26 3.77
N VAL A 186 -32.16 7.03 3.55
CA VAL A 186 -32.19 8.36 2.93
C VAL A 186 -31.87 8.27 1.44
N ASP A 187 -30.77 7.60 1.09
CA ASP A 187 -30.32 7.36 -0.27
C ASP A 187 -29.67 5.96 -0.34
N PRO A 188 -30.25 5.00 -1.11
CA PRO A 188 -29.71 3.64 -1.24
C PRO A 188 -28.26 3.57 -1.78
N VAL A 189 -27.80 4.58 -2.51
CA VAL A 189 -26.43 4.63 -3.09
C VAL A 189 -25.42 5.24 -2.12
N GLU A 190 -25.89 6.09 -1.20
CA GLU A 190 -25.03 6.85 -0.28
C GLU A 190 -24.15 5.96 0.63
N PRO A 191 -24.62 4.81 1.17
CA PRO A 191 -23.75 3.89 1.88
C PRO A 191 -22.50 3.50 1.08
N SER A 192 -22.64 3.19 -0.21
CA SER A 192 -21.50 2.82 -1.06
C SER A 192 -20.57 4.01 -1.34
N ARG A 193 -21.11 5.23 -1.49
CA ARG A 193 -20.27 6.45 -1.58
C ARG A 193 -19.45 6.65 -0.30
N ARG A 194 -20.04 6.41 0.87
CA ARG A 194 -19.33 6.52 2.15
C ARG A 194 -18.29 5.41 2.32
N ARG A 195 -18.60 4.18 1.91
CA ARG A 195 -17.65 3.05 1.94
C ARG A 195 -16.42 3.28 1.06
N GLU A 196 -16.57 3.96 -0.07
CA GLU A 196 -15.45 4.41 -0.91
C GLU A 196 -14.43 5.20 -0.08
N ALA A 197 -14.87 6.27 0.57
CA ALA A 197 -14.03 7.13 1.38
C ALA A 197 -13.52 6.46 2.66
N TYR A 198 -14.36 5.67 3.34
CA TYR A 198 -13.98 4.97 4.56
C TYR A 198 -12.99 3.84 4.32
N GLY A 199 -13.08 3.16 3.18
CA GLY A 199 -12.09 2.18 2.78
C GLY A 199 -10.71 2.80 2.55
N LYS A 200 -10.64 4.02 2.00
CA LYS A 200 -9.36 4.76 1.88
C LYS A 200 -8.72 5.01 3.25
N MET A 201 -9.51 5.38 4.26
CA MET A 201 -9.01 5.55 5.63
C MET A 201 -8.40 4.25 6.19
N LEU A 202 -9.04 3.10 5.97
CA LEU A 202 -8.55 1.79 6.41
C LEU A 202 -7.33 1.34 5.61
N HIS A 203 -7.32 1.59 4.31
CA HIS A 203 -6.22 1.30 3.40
C HIS A 203 -4.97 2.08 3.79
N ASP A 204 -5.08 3.39 3.94
CA ASP A 204 -3.95 4.26 4.31
C ASP A 204 -3.39 3.88 5.68
N TYR A 205 -4.27 3.51 6.62
CA TYR A 205 -3.84 2.96 7.90
C TYR A 205 -3.05 1.66 7.73
N GLY A 206 -3.56 0.70 6.95
CA GLY A 206 -2.91 -0.59 6.70
C GLY A 206 -1.64 -0.53 5.81
N MET A 207 -1.48 0.54 5.04
CA MET A 207 -0.24 0.85 4.32
C MET A 207 0.84 1.33 5.27
N ARG A 208 0.48 2.22 6.21
CA ARG A 208 1.42 2.83 7.16
C ARG A 208 1.77 1.91 8.32
N PHE A 209 0.81 1.12 8.77
CA PHE A 209 0.96 0.26 9.93
C PHE A 209 0.62 -1.17 9.58
N ALA A 210 1.42 -2.10 10.10
CA ALA A 210 1.12 -3.52 10.01
C ALA A 210 -0.24 -3.84 10.69
N GLY A 211 -0.87 -4.93 10.24
CA GLY A 211 -2.16 -5.39 10.77
C GLY A 211 -3.19 -5.65 9.67
N ASN A 212 -4.46 -5.74 10.07
CA ASN A 212 -5.57 -6.11 9.18
C ASN A 212 -6.24 -4.91 8.47
N GLY A 213 -5.63 -3.72 8.47
CA GLY A 213 -6.20 -2.51 7.86
C GLY A 213 -6.54 -2.69 6.37
N LEU A 214 -5.61 -3.26 5.60
CA LEU A 214 -5.81 -3.56 4.17
C LEU A 214 -6.90 -4.61 3.96
N GLU A 215 -7.00 -5.62 4.83
CA GLU A 215 -8.07 -6.62 4.73
C GLU A 215 -9.44 -6.01 5.00
N LEU A 216 -9.54 -5.11 5.97
CA LEU A 216 -10.78 -4.41 6.29
C LEU A 216 -11.14 -3.39 5.19
N ALA A 217 -10.15 -2.77 4.55
CA ALA A 217 -10.35 -1.93 3.37
C ALA A 217 -10.92 -2.73 2.19
N ALA A 218 -10.32 -3.90 1.89
CA ALA A 218 -10.87 -4.80 0.88
C ALA A 218 -12.31 -5.20 1.20
N ARG A 219 -12.61 -5.59 2.45
CA ARG A 219 -13.98 -5.96 2.86
C ARG A 219 -15.00 -4.83 2.71
N ILE A 220 -14.65 -3.59 3.09
CA ILE A 220 -15.60 -2.47 3.02
C ILE A 220 -15.88 -2.06 1.56
N TRP A 221 -14.87 -2.12 0.69
CA TRP A 221 -15.05 -1.84 -0.74
C TRP A 221 -15.80 -2.95 -1.48
N ASP A 222 -15.49 -4.23 -1.20
CA ASP A 222 -16.25 -5.37 -1.71
C ASP A 222 -17.74 -5.25 -1.34
N LYS A 223 -18.03 -4.96 -0.07
CA LYS A 223 -19.41 -4.71 0.37
C LYS A 223 -20.07 -3.52 -0.34
N GLY A 224 -19.33 -2.43 -0.53
CA GLY A 224 -19.82 -1.27 -1.27
C GLY A 224 -20.16 -1.59 -2.73
N ALA A 225 -19.33 -2.40 -3.40
CA ALA A 225 -19.54 -2.79 -4.78
C ALA A 225 -20.73 -3.76 -4.93
N GLN A 226 -20.94 -4.67 -3.97
CA GLN A 226 -22.07 -5.60 -3.96
C GLN A 226 -23.43 -4.91 -3.80
N ASP A 227 -23.47 -3.75 -3.15
CA ASP A 227 -24.70 -3.00 -2.89
C ASP A 227 -25.13 -2.11 -4.08
N LEU A 228 -24.32 -2.05 -5.16
CA LEU A 228 -24.58 -1.23 -6.34
C LEU A 228 -25.05 -2.05 -7.53
N ASP A 229 -25.89 -1.45 -8.38
CA ASP A 229 -26.13 -1.96 -9.72
C ASP A 229 -25.03 -1.44 -10.65
N CYS A 230 -24.23 -2.35 -11.21
CA CYS A 230 -23.10 -2.00 -12.07
C CYS A 230 -23.52 -1.21 -13.33
N LYS A 231 -24.77 -1.33 -13.81
CA LYS A 231 -25.23 -0.58 -14.98
C LYS A 231 -25.75 0.81 -14.63
N ALA A 232 -26.33 0.96 -13.45
CA ALA A 232 -26.94 2.22 -13.03
C ALA A 232 -25.94 3.13 -12.26
N GLN A 233 -24.94 2.55 -11.60
CA GLN A 233 -23.90 3.26 -10.86
C GLN A 233 -22.48 2.81 -11.28
N GLY A 234 -22.27 2.60 -12.58
CA GLY A 234 -21.02 2.06 -13.15
C GLY A 234 -19.75 2.76 -12.66
N ASP A 235 -19.73 4.09 -12.62
CA ASP A 235 -18.54 4.85 -12.21
C ASP A 235 -18.12 4.57 -10.76
N LEU A 236 -19.07 4.59 -9.82
CA LEU A 236 -18.80 4.32 -8.41
C LEU A 236 -18.48 2.84 -8.18
N TRP A 237 -19.21 1.95 -8.86
CA TRP A 237 -18.97 0.50 -8.79
C TRP A 237 -17.55 0.17 -9.27
N ALA A 238 -17.13 0.72 -10.40
CA ALA A 238 -15.80 0.50 -10.96
C ALA A 238 -14.69 1.09 -10.08
N CYS A 239 -14.92 2.27 -9.48
CA CYS A 239 -14.01 2.85 -8.50
C CYS A 239 -13.81 1.92 -7.29
N LEU A 240 -14.89 1.35 -6.76
CA LEU A 240 -14.83 0.40 -5.65
C LEU A 240 -14.10 -0.90 -6.03
N GLN A 241 -14.33 -1.41 -7.24
CA GLN A 241 -13.61 -2.59 -7.76
C GLN A 241 -12.11 -2.31 -7.92
N ASN A 242 -11.73 -1.15 -8.48
CA ASN A 242 -10.32 -0.76 -8.59
C ASN A 242 -9.64 -0.62 -7.22
N ASN A 243 -10.32 0.00 -6.24
CA ASN A 243 -9.80 0.14 -4.89
C ASN A 243 -9.67 -1.23 -4.18
N LEU A 244 -10.67 -2.12 -4.35
CA LEU A 244 -10.63 -3.50 -3.89
C LEU A 244 -9.42 -4.24 -4.47
N GLY A 245 -9.24 -4.17 -5.79
CA GLY A 245 -8.10 -4.77 -6.49
C GLY A 245 -6.76 -4.28 -5.93
N THR A 246 -6.65 -2.99 -5.66
CA THR A 246 -5.42 -2.37 -5.09
C THR A 246 -5.08 -2.93 -3.70
N ALA A 247 -6.07 -3.04 -2.81
CA ALA A 247 -5.86 -3.63 -1.48
C ALA A 247 -5.51 -5.12 -1.56
N LEU A 248 -6.19 -5.87 -2.43
CA LEU A 248 -5.95 -7.30 -2.62
C LEU A 248 -4.57 -7.57 -3.24
N ALA A 249 -4.14 -6.75 -4.21
CA ALA A 249 -2.82 -6.85 -4.82
C ALA A 249 -1.73 -6.61 -3.77
N THR A 250 -1.88 -5.57 -2.96
CA THR A 250 -0.93 -5.26 -1.88
C THR A 250 -0.85 -6.39 -0.85
N LEU A 251 -1.98 -6.94 -0.42
CA LEU A 251 -2.00 -8.10 0.48
C LEU A 251 -1.37 -9.33 -0.17
N GLY A 252 -1.71 -9.61 -1.43
CA GLY A 252 -1.16 -10.72 -2.20
C GLY A 252 0.35 -10.64 -2.35
N GLN A 253 0.90 -9.44 -2.57
CA GLN A 253 2.34 -9.21 -2.63
C GLN A 253 3.05 -9.51 -1.30
N ARG A 254 2.40 -9.22 -0.16
CA ARG A 254 2.93 -9.49 1.19
C ARG A 254 2.87 -10.97 1.59
N GLU A 255 2.10 -11.77 0.86
CA GLU A 255 1.88 -13.19 1.12
C GLU A 255 2.62 -14.06 0.11
N SER A 256 2.85 -15.34 0.44
CA SER A 256 3.44 -16.30 -0.51
C SER A 256 2.41 -16.90 -1.48
N GLY A 257 1.13 -16.92 -1.12
CA GLY A 257 0.06 -17.51 -1.93
C GLY A 257 -0.40 -16.63 -3.09
N THR A 258 -1.06 -17.23 -4.09
CA THR A 258 -1.55 -16.51 -5.29
C THR A 258 -3.02 -16.09 -5.20
N ALA A 259 -3.78 -16.58 -4.22
CA ALA A 259 -5.23 -16.40 -4.15
C ALA A 259 -5.67 -14.94 -4.16
N ARG A 260 -5.07 -14.09 -3.30
CA ARG A 260 -5.40 -12.66 -3.25
C ARG A 260 -4.98 -11.91 -4.52
N LEU A 261 -3.89 -12.31 -5.17
CA LEU A 261 -3.48 -11.72 -6.44
C LEU A 261 -4.46 -12.06 -7.56
N LEU A 262 -4.98 -13.29 -7.60
CA LEU A 262 -6.05 -13.68 -8.54
C LEU A 262 -7.32 -12.84 -8.32
N GLN A 263 -7.74 -12.66 -7.07
CA GLN A 263 -8.89 -11.81 -6.75
C GLN A 263 -8.64 -10.33 -7.13
N ALA A 264 -7.39 -9.86 -7.03
CA ALA A 264 -7.02 -8.52 -7.47
C ALA A 264 -7.16 -8.35 -8.99
N VAL A 265 -6.69 -9.35 -9.76
CA VAL A 265 -6.87 -9.40 -11.22
C VAL A 265 -8.34 -9.34 -11.58
N ASP A 266 -9.18 -10.20 -10.96
CA ASP A 266 -10.63 -10.21 -11.21
C ASP A 266 -11.27 -8.84 -10.93
N ALA A 267 -10.89 -8.19 -9.82
CA ALA A 267 -11.42 -6.87 -9.46
C ALA A 267 -10.99 -5.76 -10.44
N PHE A 268 -9.74 -5.77 -10.90
CA PHE A 268 -9.28 -4.82 -11.93
C PHE A 268 -9.95 -5.06 -13.28
N GLU A 269 -10.09 -6.31 -13.72
CA GLU A 269 -10.79 -6.65 -14.95
C GLU A 269 -12.27 -6.23 -14.90
N LEU A 270 -12.92 -6.38 -13.75
CA LEU A 270 -14.27 -5.86 -13.52
C LEU A 270 -14.32 -4.33 -13.62
N ALA A 271 -13.40 -3.62 -12.99
CA ALA A 271 -13.33 -2.16 -13.07
C ALA A 271 -13.14 -1.66 -14.51
N LEU A 272 -12.30 -2.34 -15.30
CA LEU A 272 -12.01 -2.01 -16.71
C LEU A 272 -13.20 -2.23 -17.67
N GLN A 273 -14.30 -2.87 -17.24
CA GLN A 273 -15.53 -2.95 -18.03
C GLN A 273 -16.26 -1.60 -18.10
N GLU A 274 -16.12 -0.77 -17.06
CA GLU A 274 -16.79 0.53 -16.93
C GLU A 274 -15.82 1.70 -17.09
N LEU A 275 -14.60 1.56 -16.54
CA LEU A 275 -13.50 2.47 -16.81
C LEU A 275 -12.97 2.15 -18.22
N THR A 276 -13.30 2.99 -19.20
CA THR A 276 -12.81 2.82 -20.58
C THR A 276 -11.86 3.96 -20.95
N GLN A 277 -10.97 3.68 -21.91
CA GLN A 277 -10.03 4.66 -22.44
C GLN A 277 -10.72 5.95 -22.91
N ASP A 278 -11.87 5.84 -23.59
CA ASP A 278 -12.61 7.00 -24.12
C ASP A 278 -13.30 7.83 -23.02
N ARG A 279 -13.70 7.22 -21.91
CA ARG A 279 -14.50 7.89 -20.87
C ARG A 279 -13.61 8.54 -19.79
N VAL A 280 -12.67 7.76 -19.28
CA VAL A 280 -11.83 8.11 -18.12
C VAL A 280 -10.38 7.66 -18.36
N PRO A 281 -9.70 8.22 -19.37
CA PRO A 281 -8.43 7.69 -19.89
C PRO A 281 -7.32 7.52 -18.85
N LEU A 282 -7.21 8.47 -17.90
CA LEU A 282 -6.16 8.41 -16.88
C LEU A 282 -6.44 7.35 -15.81
N ASP A 283 -7.70 7.22 -15.37
CA ASP A 283 -8.09 6.20 -14.41
C ASP A 283 -8.03 4.80 -15.04
N TRP A 284 -8.45 4.68 -16.30
CA TRP A 284 -8.29 3.45 -17.09
C TRP A 284 -6.82 3.02 -17.16
N ALA A 285 -5.90 3.94 -17.50
CA ALA A 285 -4.47 3.62 -17.53
C ALA A 285 -3.89 3.29 -16.15
N ALA A 286 -4.36 3.96 -15.09
CA ALA A 286 -3.98 3.61 -13.71
C ALA A 286 -4.40 2.18 -13.36
N THR A 287 -5.64 1.81 -13.69
CA THR A 287 -6.16 0.45 -13.47
C THR A 287 -5.41 -0.58 -14.32
N GLN A 288 -5.06 -0.26 -15.57
CA GLN A 288 -4.23 -1.14 -16.42
C GLN A 288 -2.83 -1.36 -15.81
N ASN A 289 -2.16 -0.32 -15.34
CA ASN A 289 -0.88 -0.46 -14.67
C ASN A 289 -1.00 -1.30 -13.38
N ASN A 290 -2.06 -1.13 -12.61
CA ASN A 290 -2.30 -1.93 -11.41
C ASN A 290 -2.61 -3.40 -11.72
N LEU A 291 -3.36 -3.67 -12.79
CA LEU A 291 -3.58 -5.01 -13.32
C LEU A 291 -2.25 -5.65 -13.74
N GLY A 292 -1.39 -4.90 -14.45
CA GLY A 292 -0.05 -5.32 -14.81
C GLY A 292 0.79 -5.73 -13.60
N ASN A 293 0.75 -4.96 -12.51
CA ASN A 293 1.46 -5.27 -11.27
C ASN A 293 1.00 -6.58 -10.63
N ALA A 294 -0.32 -6.82 -10.60
CA ALA A 294 -0.88 -8.07 -10.06
C ALA A 294 -0.52 -9.29 -10.93
N LEU A 295 -0.57 -9.13 -12.26
CA LEU A 295 -0.20 -10.16 -13.23
C LEU A 295 1.30 -10.47 -13.19
N LEU A 296 2.16 -9.47 -13.03
CA LEU A 296 3.60 -9.65 -12.86
C LEU A 296 3.90 -10.48 -11.61
N ALA A 297 3.33 -10.10 -10.46
CA ALA A 297 3.51 -10.82 -9.21
C ALA A 297 3.01 -12.28 -9.28
N LEU A 298 1.91 -12.54 -10.01
CA LEU A 298 1.46 -13.91 -10.31
C LEU A 298 2.46 -14.63 -11.21
N GLY A 299 2.89 -14.00 -12.30
CA GLY A 299 3.82 -14.56 -13.26
C GLY A 299 5.13 -14.97 -12.62
N GLU A 300 5.69 -14.17 -11.71
CA GLU A 300 6.90 -14.49 -10.95
C GLU A 300 6.75 -15.72 -10.05
N ARG A 301 5.56 -15.96 -9.48
CA ARG A 301 5.28 -17.09 -8.58
C ARG A 301 4.91 -18.37 -9.34
N GLU A 302 4.28 -18.24 -10.50
CA GLU A 302 3.84 -19.34 -11.33
C GLU A 302 4.97 -19.85 -12.23
N SER A 303 5.03 -21.17 -12.45
CA SER A 303 6.00 -21.78 -13.36
C SER A 303 5.70 -21.53 -14.84
N GLY A 304 4.44 -21.21 -15.16
CA GLY A 304 4.01 -20.88 -16.52
C GLY A 304 4.35 -19.44 -16.91
N THR A 305 4.43 -19.16 -18.21
CA THR A 305 4.71 -17.80 -18.71
C THR A 305 3.46 -16.98 -18.98
N ALA A 306 2.26 -17.58 -19.00
CA ALA A 306 1.04 -16.93 -19.52
C ALA A 306 0.71 -15.56 -18.90
N ARG A 307 0.99 -15.34 -17.61
CA ARG A 307 0.71 -14.08 -16.92
C ARG A 307 1.67 -12.95 -17.28
N LEU A 308 2.92 -13.25 -17.64
CA LEU A 308 3.93 -12.23 -17.93
C LEU A 308 3.64 -11.44 -19.22
N PRO A 309 3.25 -12.06 -20.35
CA PRO A 309 2.76 -11.34 -21.52
C PRO A 309 1.52 -10.50 -21.25
N GLN A 310 0.58 -10.97 -20.40
CA GLN A 310 -0.58 -10.17 -20.01
C GLN A 310 -0.17 -8.93 -19.21
N ALA A 311 0.83 -9.06 -18.32
CA ALA A 311 1.37 -7.92 -17.60
C ALA A 311 2.00 -6.89 -18.56
N VAL A 312 2.80 -7.34 -19.53
CA VAL A 312 3.37 -6.50 -20.59
C VAL A 312 2.27 -5.75 -21.35
N GLU A 313 1.23 -6.46 -21.80
CA GLU A 313 0.11 -5.86 -22.53
C GLU A 313 -0.61 -4.80 -21.68
N ALA A 314 -0.86 -5.06 -20.39
CA ALA A 314 -1.49 -4.10 -19.49
C ALA A 314 -0.65 -2.82 -19.31
N TYR A 315 0.68 -2.92 -19.18
CA TYR A 315 1.55 -1.74 -19.12
C TYR A 315 1.61 -0.99 -20.45
N GLU A 316 1.68 -1.69 -21.59
CA GLU A 316 1.64 -1.08 -22.92
C GLU A 316 0.32 -0.32 -23.14
N LEU A 317 -0.81 -0.85 -22.67
CA LEU A 317 -2.11 -0.17 -22.67
C LEU A 317 -2.08 1.09 -21.80
N ALA A 318 -1.55 1.02 -20.58
CA ALA A 318 -1.41 2.19 -19.71
C ALA A 318 -0.59 3.31 -20.37
N LEU A 319 0.52 2.96 -21.03
CA LEU A 319 1.42 3.88 -21.72
C LEU A 319 0.80 4.57 -22.95
N GLN A 320 -0.38 4.16 -23.42
CA GLN A 320 -1.11 4.89 -24.47
C GLN A 320 -1.64 6.24 -23.95
N GLU A 321 -2.10 6.28 -22.69
CA GLU A 321 -2.66 7.49 -22.07
C GLU A 321 -1.67 8.19 -21.15
N TRP A 322 -0.86 7.40 -20.43
CA TRP A 322 0.24 7.90 -19.63
C TRP A 322 1.43 8.16 -20.54
N THR A 323 1.54 9.38 -21.04
CA THR A 323 2.67 9.82 -21.86
C THR A 323 3.60 10.73 -21.07
N GLN A 324 4.88 10.78 -21.47
CA GLN A 324 5.88 11.64 -20.84
C GLN A 324 5.42 13.11 -20.75
N GLY A 325 4.72 13.62 -21.77
CA GLY A 325 4.23 15.01 -21.80
C GLY A 325 2.99 15.28 -20.95
N ARG A 326 2.24 14.26 -20.53
CA ARG A 326 0.96 14.42 -19.81
C ARG A 326 1.09 14.13 -18.32
N VAL A 327 1.67 12.98 -17.98
CA VAL A 327 1.85 12.49 -16.62
C VAL A 327 3.25 11.86 -16.48
N PRO A 328 4.33 12.67 -16.50
CA PRO A 328 5.70 12.18 -16.65
C PRO A 328 6.14 11.16 -15.60
N LEU A 329 5.72 11.34 -14.34
CA LEU A 329 6.08 10.41 -13.26
C LEU A 329 5.33 9.08 -13.36
N ASP A 330 4.05 9.11 -13.74
CA ASP A 330 3.25 7.89 -13.93
C ASP A 330 3.70 7.15 -15.20
N TRP A 331 4.06 7.87 -16.26
CA TRP A 331 4.70 7.31 -17.45
C TRP A 331 5.99 6.58 -17.09
N ALA A 332 6.90 7.20 -16.34
CA ALA A 332 8.14 6.57 -15.91
C ALA A 332 7.91 5.36 -14.99
N THR A 333 6.88 5.42 -14.14
CA THR A 333 6.44 4.28 -13.32
C THR A 333 6.01 3.11 -14.20
N ALA A 334 5.15 3.35 -15.19
CA ALA A 334 4.71 2.31 -16.12
C ALA A 334 5.87 1.77 -16.99
N GLN A 335 6.82 2.61 -17.40
CA GLN A 335 8.02 2.16 -18.11
C GLN A 335 8.90 1.23 -17.25
N ASN A 336 9.16 1.59 -16.00
CA ASN A 336 9.90 0.72 -15.09
C ASN A 336 9.16 -0.61 -14.84
N ASN A 337 7.84 -0.57 -14.68
CA ASN A 337 7.05 -1.79 -14.46
C ASN A 337 7.01 -2.68 -15.72
N LEU A 338 6.90 -2.08 -16.91
CA LEU A 338 7.05 -2.75 -18.19
C LEU A 338 8.42 -3.42 -18.30
N GLY A 339 9.50 -2.71 -17.95
CA GLY A 339 10.86 -3.23 -17.89
C GLY A 339 10.98 -4.48 -17.01
N ASN A 340 10.36 -4.46 -15.82
CA ASN A 340 10.35 -5.62 -14.92
C ASN A 340 9.62 -6.83 -15.52
N ALA A 341 8.46 -6.64 -16.15
CA ALA A 341 7.74 -7.73 -16.78
C ALA A 341 8.48 -8.31 -18.00
N LEU A 342 9.11 -7.44 -18.79
CA LEU A 342 9.96 -7.85 -19.91
C LEU A 342 11.21 -8.59 -19.45
N LEU A 343 11.82 -8.17 -18.35
CA LEU A 343 12.95 -8.86 -17.73
C LEU A 343 12.55 -10.26 -17.26
N ALA A 344 11.49 -10.38 -16.46
CA ALA A 344 11.00 -11.67 -15.97
C ALA A 344 10.63 -12.64 -17.10
N LEU A 345 10.07 -12.12 -18.20
CA LEU A 345 9.79 -12.93 -19.39
C LEU A 345 11.08 -13.30 -20.12
N GLY A 346 11.98 -12.34 -20.31
CA GLY A 346 13.27 -12.54 -20.98
C GLY A 346 14.15 -13.56 -20.27
N GLU A 347 14.17 -13.60 -18.94
CA GLU A 347 14.88 -14.59 -18.14
C GLU A 347 14.40 -16.03 -18.39
N ARG A 348 13.11 -16.21 -18.73
CA ARG A 348 12.50 -17.52 -19.05
C ARG A 348 12.68 -17.92 -20.51
N GLU A 349 12.98 -16.97 -21.38
CA GLU A 349 13.25 -17.19 -22.79
C GLU A 349 14.75 -17.38 -23.05
N SER A 350 15.12 -18.02 -24.16
CA SER A 350 16.53 -18.18 -24.56
C SER A 350 17.09 -16.98 -25.34
N GLY A 351 16.23 -16.19 -25.98
CA GLY A 351 16.61 -15.06 -26.83
C GLY A 351 16.88 -13.77 -26.04
N THR A 352 17.47 -12.77 -26.68
CA THR A 352 17.82 -11.48 -26.04
C THR A 352 16.81 -10.36 -26.27
N ALA A 353 15.81 -10.57 -27.15
CA ALA A 353 14.89 -9.53 -27.58
C ALA A 353 14.13 -8.87 -26.42
N ARG A 354 13.52 -9.68 -25.53
CA ARG A 354 12.80 -9.15 -24.36
C ARG A 354 13.71 -8.44 -23.36
N LEU A 355 14.95 -8.92 -23.18
CA LEU A 355 15.93 -8.26 -22.32
C LEU A 355 16.38 -6.90 -22.86
N LEU A 356 16.53 -6.77 -24.19
CA LEU A 356 16.81 -5.48 -24.83
C LEU A 356 15.65 -4.50 -24.62
N GLN A 357 14.41 -4.97 -24.80
CA GLN A 357 13.23 -4.13 -24.52
C GLN A 357 13.14 -3.72 -23.03
N ALA A 358 13.56 -4.60 -22.11
CA ALA A 358 13.61 -4.25 -20.69
C ALA A 358 14.62 -3.13 -20.41
N VAL A 359 15.82 -3.21 -21.01
CA VAL A 359 16.84 -2.15 -20.95
C VAL A 359 16.27 -0.83 -21.47
N ASP A 360 15.65 -0.84 -22.65
CA ASP A 360 15.04 0.37 -23.25
C ASP A 360 13.98 0.98 -22.32
N ALA A 361 13.13 0.16 -21.71
CA ALA A 361 12.09 0.62 -20.81
C ALA A 361 12.65 1.24 -19.51
N PHE A 362 13.69 0.65 -18.91
CA PHE A 362 14.37 1.25 -17.75
C PHE A 362 15.10 2.55 -18.10
N GLU A 363 15.76 2.61 -19.26
CA GLU A 363 16.39 3.85 -19.74
C GLU A 363 15.37 4.97 -19.99
N LEU A 364 14.17 4.64 -20.48
CA LEU A 364 13.06 5.59 -20.61
C LEU A 364 12.58 6.10 -19.24
N ALA A 365 12.41 5.20 -18.25
CA ALA A 365 12.03 5.61 -16.89
C ALA A 365 13.05 6.58 -16.28
N LEU A 366 14.35 6.33 -16.48
CA LEU A 366 15.46 7.16 -15.99
C LEU A 366 15.52 8.57 -16.61
N GLN A 367 14.76 8.86 -17.68
CA GLN A 367 14.65 10.22 -18.22
C GLN A 367 13.87 11.17 -17.29
N GLU A 368 12.86 10.64 -16.58
CA GLU A 368 12.02 11.42 -15.66
C GLU A 368 12.39 11.16 -14.20
N TRP A 369 12.78 9.91 -13.90
CA TRP A 369 13.30 9.54 -12.59
C TRP A 369 14.78 9.87 -12.53
N THR A 370 15.10 11.10 -12.16
CA THR A 370 16.48 11.55 -11.96
C THR A 370 16.87 11.51 -10.48
N GLN A 371 18.18 11.41 -10.21
CA GLN A 371 18.73 11.42 -8.84
C GLN A 371 18.26 12.65 -8.06
N ASP A 372 18.22 13.83 -8.68
CA ASP A 372 17.83 15.08 -8.01
C ASP A 372 16.32 15.17 -7.70
N ARG A 373 15.47 14.50 -8.48
CA ARG A 373 14.01 14.68 -8.41
C ARG A 373 13.32 13.61 -7.58
N VAL A 374 13.69 12.35 -7.81
CA VAL A 374 13.10 11.17 -7.15
C VAL A 374 14.21 10.13 -6.88
N PRO A 375 15.16 10.43 -5.98
CA PRO A 375 16.40 9.67 -5.81
C PRO A 375 16.19 8.18 -5.53
N LEU A 376 15.16 7.83 -4.75
CA LEU A 376 14.86 6.43 -4.43
C LEU A 376 14.36 5.67 -5.65
N GLN A 377 13.45 6.26 -6.43
CA GLN A 377 12.95 5.66 -7.67
C GLN A 377 14.03 5.58 -8.76
N TRP A 378 14.90 6.60 -8.84
CA TRP A 378 16.07 6.56 -9.72
C TRP A 378 16.98 5.37 -9.37
N ALA A 379 17.29 5.17 -8.09
CA ALA A 379 18.09 4.02 -7.65
C ALA A 379 17.41 2.67 -7.94
N THR A 380 16.08 2.58 -7.76
CA THR A 380 15.30 1.41 -8.18
C THR A 380 15.49 1.10 -9.66
N ALA A 381 15.31 2.11 -10.54
CA ALA A 381 15.45 1.92 -11.98
C ALA A 381 16.89 1.58 -12.39
N GLN A 382 17.91 2.16 -11.73
CA GLN A 382 19.31 1.80 -11.95
C GLN A 382 19.60 0.34 -11.57
N ASN A 383 19.12 -0.11 -10.41
CA ASN A 383 19.27 -1.51 -10.01
C ASN A 383 18.56 -2.47 -10.99
N ASN A 384 17.36 -2.12 -11.44
CA ASN A 384 16.61 -2.95 -12.40
C ASN A 384 17.27 -2.97 -13.79
N LEU A 385 17.79 -1.82 -14.24
CA LEU A 385 18.62 -1.73 -15.44
C LEU A 385 19.86 -2.64 -15.33
N GLY A 386 20.53 -2.60 -14.17
CA GLY A 386 21.65 -3.50 -13.86
C GLY A 386 21.27 -4.98 -14.00
N ASN A 387 20.10 -5.38 -13.50
CA ASN A 387 19.60 -6.77 -13.63
C ASN A 387 19.41 -7.17 -15.10
N ALA A 388 18.76 -6.31 -15.90
CA ALA A 388 18.54 -6.60 -17.32
C ALA A 388 19.84 -6.65 -18.13
N LEU A 389 20.78 -5.74 -17.84
CA LEU A 389 22.11 -5.72 -18.46
C LEU A 389 22.95 -6.94 -18.05
N LEU A 390 22.83 -7.41 -16.81
CA LEU A 390 23.48 -8.64 -16.35
C LEU A 390 22.93 -9.86 -17.12
N ALA A 391 21.61 -10.04 -17.15
CA ALA A 391 20.98 -11.15 -17.84
C ALA A 391 21.31 -11.16 -19.35
N LEU A 392 21.37 -9.97 -19.98
CA LEU A 392 21.79 -9.82 -21.36
C LEU A 392 23.27 -10.15 -21.54
N GLY A 393 24.12 -9.60 -20.66
CA GLY A 393 25.56 -9.82 -20.66
C GLY A 393 25.91 -11.30 -20.50
N GLU A 394 25.21 -12.04 -19.65
CA GLU A 394 25.41 -13.49 -19.48
C GLU A 394 25.16 -14.29 -20.76
N ARG A 395 24.26 -13.83 -21.63
CA ARG A 395 23.93 -14.47 -22.93
C ARG A 395 24.86 -14.04 -24.06
N GLU A 396 25.42 -12.84 -23.98
CA GLU A 396 26.34 -12.30 -24.96
C GLU A 396 27.79 -12.72 -24.68
N SER A 397 28.65 -12.74 -25.69
CA SER A 397 30.08 -13.03 -25.50
C SER A 397 30.90 -11.81 -25.07
N ASP A 398 30.43 -10.60 -25.37
CA ASP A 398 31.10 -9.36 -25.00
C ASP A 398 30.92 -9.06 -23.49
N THR A 399 31.86 -8.31 -22.92
CA THR A 399 31.83 -7.86 -21.53
C THR A 399 31.20 -6.47 -21.35
N ALA A 400 30.88 -5.75 -22.43
CA ALA A 400 30.34 -4.39 -22.39
C ALA A 400 29.06 -4.30 -21.55
N ARG A 401 28.08 -5.18 -21.77
CA ARG A 401 26.84 -5.21 -20.98
C ARG A 401 27.07 -5.53 -19.50
N LEU A 402 28.01 -6.42 -19.19
CA LEU A 402 28.39 -6.72 -17.81
C LEU A 402 29.04 -5.52 -17.10
N ARG A 403 29.87 -4.74 -17.82
CA ARG A 403 30.42 -3.48 -17.29
C ARG A 403 29.33 -2.44 -17.03
N GLN A 404 28.40 -2.28 -17.97
CA GLN A 404 27.26 -1.39 -17.77
C GLN A 404 26.38 -1.82 -16.58
N ALA A 405 26.22 -3.13 -16.35
CA ALA A 405 25.50 -3.64 -15.18
C ALA A 405 26.21 -3.23 -13.87
N VAL A 406 27.54 -3.37 -13.81
CA VAL A 406 28.35 -2.90 -12.66
C VAL A 406 28.14 -1.40 -12.44
N ASP A 407 28.26 -0.58 -13.48
CA ASP A 407 28.08 0.87 -13.39
C ASP A 407 26.67 1.24 -12.87
N ALA A 408 25.63 0.54 -13.34
CA ALA A 408 24.25 0.77 -12.92
C ALA A 408 24.02 0.41 -11.43
N TYR A 409 24.57 -0.71 -10.95
CA TYR A 409 24.48 -1.06 -9.53
C TYR A 409 25.27 -0.09 -8.65
N GLU A 410 26.46 0.35 -9.08
CA GLU A 410 27.25 1.36 -8.36
C GLU A 410 26.51 2.69 -8.27
N LEU A 411 25.78 3.10 -9.31
CA LEU A 411 24.90 4.28 -9.29
C LEU A 411 23.76 4.10 -8.28
N ALA A 412 23.06 2.97 -8.28
CA ALA A 412 22.00 2.68 -7.31
C ALA A 412 22.50 2.77 -5.86
N LEU A 413 23.71 2.24 -5.59
CA LEU A 413 24.35 2.25 -4.26
C LEU A 413 24.78 3.65 -3.78
N GLN A 414 24.76 4.68 -4.63
CA GLN A 414 24.98 6.07 -4.19
C GLN A 414 23.80 6.59 -3.36
N GLU A 415 22.58 6.20 -3.70
CA GLU A 415 21.36 6.61 -2.98
C GLU A 415 20.91 5.56 -1.97
N TRP A 416 20.99 4.28 -2.34
CA TRP A 416 20.67 3.17 -1.46
C TRP A 416 21.87 2.84 -0.60
N THR A 417 21.97 3.50 0.55
CA THR A 417 23.02 3.24 1.55
C THR A 417 22.53 2.27 2.62
N GLN A 418 23.47 1.56 3.27
CA GLN A 418 23.19 0.65 4.38
C GLN A 418 22.27 1.27 5.46
N ASP A 419 22.53 2.53 5.84
CA ASP A 419 21.75 3.21 6.89
C ASP A 419 20.32 3.60 6.46
N ARG A 420 20.07 3.79 5.16
CA ARG A 420 18.79 4.29 4.64
C ARG A 420 17.84 3.16 4.26
N VAL A 421 18.35 2.17 3.54
CA VAL A 421 17.58 1.05 2.98
C VAL A 421 18.41 -0.24 3.07
N PRO A 422 18.68 -0.76 4.27
CA PRO A 422 19.69 -1.81 4.50
C PRO A 422 19.49 -3.08 3.66
N LEU A 423 18.24 -3.52 3.51
CA LEU A 423 17.94 -4.73 2.74
C LEU A 423 18.09 -4.52 1.23
N ASP A 424 17.66 -3.37 0.71
CA ASP A 424 17.82 -3.04 -0.72
C ASP A 424 19.28 -2.81 -1.05
N TRP A 425 20.03 -2.11 -0.19
CA TRP A 425 21.48 -1.97 -0.30
C TRP A 425 22.18 -3.32 -0.38
N ALA A 426 21.89 -4.23 0.57
CA ALA A 426 22.50 -5.56 0.56
C ALA A 426 22.07 -6.42 -0.65
N MET A 427 20.85 -6.21 -1.16
CA MET A 427 20.42 -6.82 -2.40
C MET A 427 21.22 -6.34 -3.60
N THR A 428 21.37 -5.02 -3.75
CA THR A 428 22.15 -4.44 -4.83
C THR A 428 23.63 -4.80 -4.72
N GLN A 429 24.20 -4.91 -3.52
CA GLN A 429 25.55 -5.44 -3.31
C GLN A 429 25.68 -6.90 -3.80
N GLY A 430 24.69 -7.75 -3.51
CA GLY A 430 24.66 -9.11 -4.05
C GLY A 430 24.58 -9.15 -5.57
N ASN A 431 23.79 -8.26 -6.19
CA ASN A 431 23.65 -8.16 -7.64
C ASN A 431 24.94 -7.63 -8.30
N LEU A 432 25.59 -6.65 -7.68
CA LEU A 432 26.91 -6.15 -8.06
C LEU A 432 27.94 -7.29 -8.01
N GLY A 433 27.94 -8.09 -6.94
CA GLY A 433 28.78 -9.29 -6.83
C GLY A 433 28.57 -10.28 -7.97
N ASN A 434 27.31 -10.51 -8.39
CA ASN A 434 26.99 -11.39 -9.53
C ASN A 434 27.58 -10.85 -10.85
N ALA A 435 27.42 -9.55 -11.11
CA ALA A 435 27.96 -8.93 -12.33
C ALA A 435 29.49 -8.93 -12.36
N LEU A 436 30.13 -8.61 -11.23
CA LEU A 436 31.58 -8.65 -11.07
C LEU A 436 32.14 -10.07 -11.22
N LYS A 437 31.44 -11.09 -10.70
CA LYS A 437 31.79 -12.50 -10.92
C LYS A 437 31.71 -12.85 -12.41
N ALA A 438 30.60 -12.55 -13.08
CA ALA A 438 30.43 -12.85 -14.50
C ALA A 438 31.50 -12.15 -15.37
N LEU A 439 31.84 -10.91 -15.03
CA LEU A 439 32.91 -10.16 -15.68
C LEU A 439 34.28 -10.81 -15.41
N GLY A 440 34.57 -11.14 -14.15
CA GLY A 440 35.81 -11.79 -13.73
C GLY A 440 35.99 -13.17 -14.37
N GLN A 441 34.92 -13.92 -14.62
CA GLN A 441 34.98 -15.18 -15.36
C GLN A 441 35.55 -14.97 -16.78
N ARG A 442 35.15 -13.90 -17.46
CA ARG A 442 35.53 -13.59 -18.85
C ARG A 442 36.87 -12.88 -18.98
N GLU A 443 37.26 -12.10 -17.98
CA GLU A 443 38.54 -11.39 -17.95
C GLU A 443 39.70 -12.31 -17.54
N SER A 444 40.92 -12.00 -17.96
CA SER A 444 42.10 -12.82 -17.63
C SER A 444 42.54 -12.69 -16.17
N GLY A 445 42.31 -11.53 -15.55
CA GLY A 445 42.71 -11.24 -14.17
C GLY A 445 41.69 -11.69 -13.13
N THR A 446 42.07 -11.58 -11.85
CA THR A 446 41.23 -11.93 -10.69
C THR A 446 40.68 -10.71 -9.96
N ALA A 447 41.03 -9.49 -10.38
CA ALA A 447 40.63 -8.25 -9.69
C ALA A 447 39.11 -8.13 -9.53
N ARG A 448 38.34 -8.43 -10.59
CA ARG A 448 36.86 -8.43 -10.53
C ARG A 448 36.29 -9.50 -9.61
N LEU A 449 36.96 -10.64 -9.49
CA LEU A 449 36.54 -11.69 -8.55
C LEU A 449 36.78 -11.26 -7.09
N LEU A 450 37.84 -10.50 -6.81
CA LEU A 450 38.07 -9.92 -5.47
C LEU A 450 36.96 -8.93 -5.12
N GLN A 451 36.64 -8.03 -6.05
CA GLN A 451 35.52 -7.09 -5.86
C GLN A 451 34.17 -7.81 -5.68
N ALA A 452 33.96 -8.94 -6.35
CA ALA A 452 32.76 -9.75 -6.15
C ALA A 452 32.68 -10.32 -4.73
N VAL A 453 33.80 -10.81 -4.18
CA VAL A 453 33.86 -11.26 -2.77
C VAL A 453 33.51 -10.10 -1.83
N ASP A 454 34.15 -8.94 -2.01
CA ASP A 454 33.89 -7.75 -1.17
C ASP A 454 32.41 -7.36 -1.19
N ALA A 455 31.77 -7.35 -2.37
CA ALA A 455 30.37 -7.01 -2.52
C ALA A 455 29.44 -8.03 -1.82
N TYR A 456 29.72 -9.33 -1.93
CA TYR A 456 28.93 -10.34 -1.20
C TYR A 456 29.16 -10.27 0.32
N GLU A 457 30.37 -9.99 0.78
CA GLU A 457 30.66 -9.81 2.21
C GLU A 457 29.92 -8.59 2.78
N LEU A 458 29.84 -7.49 2.02
CA LEU A 458 28.99 -6.34 2.36
C LEU A 458 27.52 -6.74 2.43
N ALA A 459 27.01 -7.49 1.46
CA ALA A 459 25.62 -7.96 1.47
C ALA A 459 25.30 -8.83 2.70
N LEU A 460 26.24 -9.65 3.17
CA LEU A 460 26.08 -10.51 4.36
C LEU A 460 25.99 -9.74 5.69
N GLN A 461 26.35 -8.45 5.72
CA GLN A 461 26.17 -7.62 6.93
C GLN A 461 24.68 -7.45 7.28
N GLU A 462 23.82 -7.29 6.27
CA GLU A 462 22.37 -7.14 6.47
C GLU A 462 21.61 -8.44 6.17
N ARG A 463 22.11 -9.26 5.24
CA ARG A 463 21.54 -10.57 4.91
C ARG A 463 22.08 -11.62 5.86
N THR A 464 21.61 -11.64 7.09
CA THR A 464 22.00 -12.67 8.08
C THR A 464 21.10 -13.90 8.00
N GLN A 465 21.59 -15.04 8.52
CA GLN A 465 20.82 -16.28 8.61
C GLN A 465 19.52 -16.09 9.40
N ASP A 466 19.53 -15.26 10.45
CA ASP A 466 18.36 -15.02 11.30
C ASP A 466 17.34 -14.08 10.65
N ARG A 467 17.80 -13.08 9.89
CA ARG A 467 16.91 -12.04 9.34
C ARG A 467 16.29 -12.43 8.01
N VAL A 468 17.09 -12.96 7.09
CA VAL A 468 16.68 -13.34 5.73
C VAL A 468 17.39 -14.64 5.30
N PRO A 469 17.08 -15.79 5.92
CA PRO A 469 17.83 -17.04 5.79
C PRO A 469 18.07 -17.46 4.34
N LEU A 470 17.05 -17.38 3.50
CA LEU A 470 17.16 -17.74 2.08
C LEU A 470 18.13 -16.82 1.32
N HIS A 471 18.06 -15.51 1.51
CA HIS A 471 18.97 -14.56 0.86
C HIS A 471 20.41 -14.67 1.38
N TRP A 472 20.58 -14.95 2.68
CA TRP A 472 21.89 -15.29 3.24
C TRP A 472 22.46 -16.54 2.54
N ALA A 473 21.69 -17.62 2.45
CA ALA A 473 22.13 -18.87 1.83
C ALA A 473 22.46 -18.72 0.34
N MET A 474 21.66 -17.94 -0.41
CA MET A 474 21.98 -17.59 -1.80
C MET A 474 23.30 -16.81 -1.91
N THR A 475 23.54 -15.87 -1.00
CA THR A 475 24.79 -15.08 -0.98
C THR A 475 26.00 -15.95 -0.63
N GLN A 476 25.86 -16.87 0.33
CA GLN A 476 26.87 -17.88 0.65
C GLN A 476 27.18 -18.77 -0.59
N ASN A 477 26.15 -19.29 -1.24
CA ASN A 477 26.32 -20.10 -2.45
C ASN A 477 27.07 -19.34 -3.56
N ASN A 478 26.77 -18.05 -3.72
CA ASN A 478 27.45 -17.19 -4.68
C ASN A 478 28.93 -16.95 -4.33
N LEU A 479 29.26 -16.73 -3.05
CA LEU A 479 30.66 -16.68 -2.58
C LEU A 479 31.40 -17.98 -2.88
N GLY A 480 30.76 -19.13 -2.65
CA GLY A 480 31.33 -20.42 -3.00
C GLY A 480 31.64 -20.55 -4.50
N SER A 481 30.70 -20.10 -5.34
CA SER A 481 30.88 -20.08 -6.79
C SER A 481 32.00 -19.13 -7.27
N VAL A 482 32.17 -17.98 -6.62
CA VAL A 482 33.30 -17.06 -6.90
C VAL A 482 34.63 -17.73 -6.57
N HIS A 483 34.73 -18.41 -5.43
CA HIS A 483 35.95 -19.11 -5.05
C HIS A 483 36.28 -20.29 -5.97
N LEU A 484 35.29 -21.02 -6.48
CA LEU A 484 35.52 -21.98 -7.55
C LEU A 484 36.13 -21.33 -8.80
N THR A 485 35.61 -20.16 -9.19
CA THR A 485 36.16 -19.40 -10.33
C THR A 485 37.60 -18.94 -10.07
N PHE A 486 37.92 -18.52 -8.84
CA PHE A 486 39.29 -18.20 -8.43
C PHE A 486 40.21 -19.40 -8.57
N PHE A 487 39.80 -20.58 -8.07
CA PHE A 487 40.56 -21.81 -8.19
C PHE A 487 40.81 -22.14 -9.67
N ASP A 488 39.78 -22.09 -10.52
CA ASP A 488 39.91 -22.41 -11.93
C ASP A 488 40.90 -21.47 -12.67
N LYS A 489 41.13 -20.24 -12.18
CA LYS A 489 42.11 -19.30 -12.74
C LYS A 489 43.50 -19.37 -12.14
N THR A 490 43.61 -19.71 -10.86
CA THR A 490 44.86 -19.58 -10.09
C THR A 490 45.48 -20.91 -9.70
N GLY A 491 44.68 -21.97 -9.63
CA GLY A 491 45.06 -23.27 -9.08
C GLY A 491 45.28 -23.27 -7.57
N ASP A 492 44.97 -22.19 -6.84
CA ASP A 492 45.20 -22.12 -5.39
C ASP A 492 44.14 -22.95 -4.62
N PRO A 493 44.51 -24.07 -3.99
CA PRO A 493 43.58 -24.96 -3.32
C PRO A 493 42.88 -24.32 -2.11
N ALA A 494 43.42 -23.23 -1.54
CA ALA A 494 42.75 -22.51 -0.45
C ALA A 494 41.35 -22.01 -0.86
N HIS A 495 41.14 -21.74 -2.15
CA HIS A 495 39.83 -21.37 -2.68
C HIS A 495 38.84 -22.54 -2.72
N LEU A 496 39.29 -23.80 -2.82
CA LEU A 496 38.40 -24.95 -2.71
C LEU A 496 37.86 -25.09 -1.28
N ASP A 497 38.70 -24.86 -0.26
CA ASP A 497 38.30 -24.92 1.15
C ASP A 497 37.28 -23.83 1.49
N ARG A 498 37.50 -22.60 1.00
CA ARG A 498 36.54 -21.50 1.14
C ARG A 498 35.25 -21.80 0.41
N ALA A 499 35.33 -22.31 -0.83
CA ALA A 499 34.15 -22.65 -1.62
C ALA A 499 33.28 -23.69 -0.91
N GLU A 500 33.89 -24.76 -0.39
CA GLU A 500 33.19 -25.79 0.37
C GLU A 500 32.49 -25.23 1.61
N THR A 501 33.21 -24.40 2.39
CA THR A 501 32.67 -23.78 3.61
C THR A 501 31.37 -23.00 3.32
N HIS A 502 31.41 -22.13 2.31
CA HIS A 502 30.25 -21.32 1.95
C HIS A 502 29.08 -22.17 1.40
N MET A 503 29.37 -23.19 0.59
CA MET A 503 28.33 -24.07 0.03
C MET A 503 27.69 -24.96 1.09
N GLN A 504 28.44 -25.44 2.08
CA GLN A 504 27.89 -26.18 3.23
C GLN A 504 26.95 -25.30 4.05
N ALA A 505 27.36 -24.07 4.36
CA ALA A 505 26.51 -23.08 5.03
C ALA A 505 25.19 -22.84 4.26
N ALA A 506 25.27 -22.64 2.94
CA ALA A 506 24.07 -22.48 2.11
C ALA A 506 23.15 -23.71 2.13
N LEU A 507 23.74 -24.91 2.06
CA LEU A 507 23.03 -26.18 1.98
C LEU A 507 22.19 -26.46 3.25
N GLU A 508 22.67 -26.08 4.42
CA GLU A 508 21.91 -26.22 5.69
C GLU A 508 20.54 -25.54 5.62
N VAL A 509 20.50 -24.34 5.05
CA VAL A 509 19.26 -23.57 4.88
C VAL A 509 18.44 -24.10 3.71
N PHE A 510 19.06 -24.40 2.57
CA PHE A 510 18.34 -24.88 1.38
C PHE A 510 17.62 -26.21 1.61
N ASN A 511 18.21 -27.13 2.38
CA ASN A 511 17.58 -28.40 2.73
C ASN A 511 16.24 -28.22 3.46
N ILE A 512 16.09 -27.13 4.22
CA ILE A 512 14.87 -26.84 4.99
C ILE A 512 13.88 -26.03 4.14
N ALA A 513 14.38 -25.01 3.44
CA ALA A 513 13.52 -23.96 2.91
C ALA A 513 13.44 -23.90 1.38
N ALA A 514 14.37 -24.53 0.64
CA ALA A 514 14.37 -24.50 -0.82
C ALA A 514 15.09 -25.71 -1.45
N PRO A 515 14.43 -26.89 -1.52
CA PRO A 515 15.05 -28.14 -1.97
C PRO A 515 15.69 -28.08 -3.36
N ARG A 516 15.14 -27.27 -4.28
CA ARG A 516 15.70 -27.08 -5.62
C ARG A 516 17.10 -26.45 -5.58
N TYR A 517 17.35 -25.52 -4.67
CA TYR A 517 18.70 -24.94 -4.49
C TYR A 517 19.64 -25.89 -3.75
N ALA A 518 19.10 -26.80 -2.94
CA ALA A 518 19.90 -27.81 -2.25
C ALA A 518 20.57 -28.78 -3.25
N GLU A 519 19.84 -29.21 -4.29
CA GLU A 519 20.39 -30.06 -5.36
C GLU A 519 21.59 -29.38 -6.06
N MET A 520 21.45 -28.11 -6.44
CA MET A 520 22.53 -27.34 -7.06
C MET A 520 23.75 -27.20 -6.15
N ALA A 521 23.55 -26.91 -4.86
CA ALA A 521 24.64 -26.80 -3.90
C ALA A 521 25.35 -28.15 -3.69
N GLN A 522 24.61 -29.26 -3.68
CA GLN A 522 25.19 -30.61 -3.59
C GLN A 522 26.02 -30.97 -4.83
N GLU A 523 25.55 -30.64 -6.04
CA GLU A 523 26.32 -30.83 -7.26
C GLU A 523 27.64 -30.06 -7.23
N GLN A 524 27.62 -28.82 -6.76
CA GLN A 524 28.83 -28.01 -6.65
C GLN A 524 29.82 -28.56 -5.61
N LEU A 525 29.32 -29.08 -4.47
CA LEU A 525 30.16 -29.78 -3.49
C LEU A 525 30.82 -31.04 -4.08
N GLN A 526 30.10 -31.80 -4.91
CA GLN A 526 30.68 -32.93 -5.63
C GLN A 526 31.78 -32.49 -6.61
N GLN A 527 31.59 -31.38 -7.32
CA GLN A 527 32.62 -30.82 -8.19
C GLN A 527 33.87 -30.38 -7.41
N ILE A 528 33.72 -29.83 -6.20
CA ILE A 528 34.85 -29.51 -5.33
C ILE A 528 35.64 -30.78 -4.97
N ALA A 529 34.95 -31.85 -4.56
CA ALA A 529 35.58 -33.12 -4.23
C ALA A 529 36.33 -33.74 -5.43
N GLN A 530 35.76 -33.63 -6.63
CA GLN A 530 36.41 -34.08 -7.87
C GLN A 530 37.69 -33.28 -8.17
N ARG A 531 37.65 -31.93 -8.07
CA ARG A 531 38.82 -31.06 -8.28
C ARG A 531 39.96 -31.38 -7.30
N ARG A 532 39.64 -31.72 -6.04
CA ARG A 532 40.63 -32.18 -5.05
C ARG A 532 41.27 -33.52 -5.44
N GLY A 533 40.48 -34.45 -5.96
CA GLY A 533 40.96 -35.78 -6.38
C GLY A 533 41.84 -35.79 -7.64
N ILE A 534 41.81 -34.72 -8.45
CA ILE A 534 42.66 -34.56 -9.66
C ILE A 534 44.01 -33.89 -9.31
N SER A 535 44.14 -33.29 -8.12
CA SER A 535 45.31 -32.51 -7.70
C SER A 535 46.36 -33.33 -6.93
N GLY A 536 46.29 -34.66 -6.96
CA GLY A 536 47.27 -35.59 -6.37
C GLY A 536 47.95 -36.43 -7.44
#